data_AF-A0A853F3N6-F1
#
_entry.id   AF-A0A853F3N6-F1
#
_cell.length_a   1.000
_cell.length_b   1.000
_cell.length_c   1.000
_cell.angle_alpha   90.00
_cell.angle_beta   90.00
_cell.angle_gamma   90.00
#
_symmetry.space_group_name_H-M   'P 1'
#
loop_
_entity.id
_entity.type
_entity.pdbx_description
1 polymer ?
#
loop_
_entity_poly.entity_id
_entity_poly.type
_entity_poly.pdbx_seq_one_letter_code
_entity_poly.pdbx_strand_id
1 'polypeptide(L)'
;MDFTPPYIIRIDKEQWANELTNEILSFENIIQQFRDYLPKEIIEEYDIEIPKDFSNILNTLEVYFIQEQRLVLRQPISEHRFRREIVITDTIEKYSNEIGVLIQQKIGEYAQITQSLDSSFPKRLFQEKTGAKNSASLKERLNKLQEKRKKTSNYGLLKLDEDTFFKEQEIKESDAKVLSLYISDSEEKLSVFDSLVDQIEIFTKILNERRFNFKSIEIDKDKGFVFKAKNDLSLNLKPTELSSGEQHEVVLLFELLFKAKENSLVLIDEPEISLHVVWQKAFLNDIQEIIKLRRIDVVIATHSPQIINERWDLTVNLKASENE
;
A
#
# COMPACT_ATOMS: atom_id res chain seq x y z
N MET A 1 -46.30 7.63 -3.12
CA MET A 1 -46.25 6.15 -3.24
C MET A 1 -45.32 5.67 -2.15
N ASP A 2 -45.74 4.72 -1.33
CA ASP A 2 -44.88 4.12 -0.30
C ASP A 2 -43.84 3.23 -0.99
N PHE A 3 -42.70 3.81 -1.35
CA PHE A 3 -41.57 3.08 -1.88
C PHE A 3 -40.66 2.67 -0.72
N THR A 4 -40.46 1.37 -0.54
CA THR A 4 -39.49 0.82 0.40
C THR A 4 -38.46 0.01 -0.41
N PRO A 5 -37.15 0.29 -0.28
CA PRO A 5 -36.12 -0.48 -0.97
C PRO A 5 -36.23 -2.00 -0.70
N PRO A 6 -35.75 -2.86 -1.62
CA PRO A 6 -35.81 -4.31 -1.44
C PRO A 6 -35.14 -4.74 -0.12
N TYR A 7 -35.75 -5.70 0.58
CA TYR A 7 -35.23 -6.26 1.85
C TYR A 7 -35.21 -5.28 3.04
N ILE A 8 -35.83 -4.11 2.90
CA ILE A 8 -36.01 -3.14 3.98
C ILE A 8 -37.46 -3.19 4.47
N ILE A 9 -37.66 -3.45 5.76
CA ILE A 9 -38.98 -3.46 6.41
C ILE A 9 -39.05 -2.32 7.41
N ARG A 10 -40.11 -1.50 7.33
CA ARG A 10 -40.35 -0.47 8.34
C ARG A 10 -40.77 -1.11 9.66
N ILE A 11 -40.01 -0.85 10.72
CA ILE A 11 -40.30 -1.34 12.08
C ILE A 11 -41.12 -0.30 12.85
N ASP A 12 -40.79 0.98 12.70
CA ASP A 12 -41.48 2.09 13.35
C ASP A 12 -41.47 3.35 12.45
N LYS A 13 -42.00 4.48 12.94
CA LYS A 13 -42.08 5.74 12.21
C LYS A 13 -40.72 6.23 11.70
N GLU A 14 -39.64 5.94 12.41
CA GLU A 14 -38.29 6.45 12.09
C GLU A 14 -37.24 5.35 11.88
N GLN A 15 -37.64 4.07 11.92
CA GLN A 15 -36.72 2.94 11.89
C GLN A 15 -37.16 1.86 10.92
N TRP A 16 -36.18 1.30 10.22
CA TRP A 16 -36.35 0.16 9.33
C TRP A 16 -35.33 -0.92 9.63
N ALA A 17 -35.63 -2.17 9.33
CA ALA A 17 -34.69 -3.29 9.41
C ALA A 17 -34.32 -3.77 8.02
N ASN A 18 -33.03 -4.06 7.83
CA ASN A 18 -32.55 -4.82 6.69
C ASN A 18 -32.64 -6.33 6.99
N GLU A 19 -33.50 -7.04 6.25
CA GLU A 19 -33.75 -8.47 6.45
C GLU A 19 -32.52 -9.37 6.18
N LEU A 20 -31.54 -8.87 5.43
CA LEU A 20 -30.34 -9.65 5.08
C LEU A 20 -29.23 -9.48 6.12
N THR A 21 -29.16 -8.33 6.79
CA THR A 21 -28.08 -7.99 7.74
C THR A 21 -28.57 -7.90 9.19
N ASN A 22 -29.88 -7.93 9.44
CA ASN A 22 -30.52 -7.59 10.71
C ASN A 22 -30.15 -6.20 11.26
N GLU A 23 -29.70 -5.30 10.39
CA GLU A 23 -29.31 -3.94 10.75
C GLU A 23 -30.54 -3.05 10.88
N ILE A 24 -30.59 -2.24 11.95
CA ILE A 24 -31.62 -1.22 12.14
C ILE A 24 -31.11 0.10 11.53
N LEU A 25 -31.83 0.59 10.53
CA LEU A 25 -31.49 1.76 9.73
C LEU A 25 -32.43 2.92 10.06
N SER A 26 -31.86 4.11 10.20
CA SER A 26 -32.61 5.37 10.17
C SER A 26 -33.01 5.73 8.74
N PHE A 27 -33.92 6.69 8.57
CA PHE A 27 -34.30 7.18 7.24
C PHE A 27 -33.12 7.71 6.43
N GLU A 28 -32.20 8.44 7.08
CA GLU A 28 -30.97 8.96 6.46
C GLU A 28 -30.06 7.83 5.98
N ASN A 29 -29.89 6.77 6.78
CA ASN A 29 -29.09 5.62 6.39
C ASN A 29 -29.68 4.91 5.17
N ILE A 30 -31.01 4.86 5.05
CA ILE A 30 -31.69 4.28 3.89
C ILE A 30 -31.43 5.13 2.64
N ILE A 31 -31.50 6.46 2.75
CA ILE A 31 -31.19 7.36 1.64
C ILE A 31 -29.75 7.17 1.17
N GLN A 32 -28.79 7.08 2.09
CA GLN A 32 -27.38 6.89 1.75
C GLN A 32 -27.09 5.50 1.16
N GLN A 33 -27.60 4.43 1.79
CA GLN A 33 -27.28 3.05 1.39
C GLN A 33 -28.08 2.55 0.17
N PHE A 34 -29.31 3.04 -0.03
CA PHE A 34 -30.22 2.59 -1.08
C PHE A 34 -30.55 3.66 -2.12
N ARG A 35 -29.69 4.69 -2.23
CA ARG A 35 -29.86 5.82 -3.16
C ARG A 35 -30.27 5.40 -4.57
N ASP A 36 -29.61 4.37 -5.11
CA ASP A 36 -29.85 3.88 -6.48
C ASP A 36 -31.22 3.23 -6.70
N TYR A 37 -31.91 2.85 -5.61
CA TYR A 37 -33.23 2.25 -5.66
C TYR A 37 -34.34 3.27 -5.41
N LEU A 38 -34.02 4.44 -4.85
CA LEU A 38 -35.02 5.44 -4.48
C LEU A 38 -35.59 6.18 -5.71
N PRO A 39 -36.88 6.56 -5.68
CA PRO A 39 -37.46 7.46 -6.66
C PRO A 39 -36.67 8.77 -6.75
N LYS A 40 -36.54 9.32 -7.96
CA LYS A 40 -35.78 10.56 -8.20
C LYS A 40 -36.29 11.73 -7.36
N GLU A 41 -37.59 11.77 -7.09
CA GLU A 41 -38.24 12.80 -6.30
C GLU A 41 -37.76 12.82 -4.84
N ILE A 42 -37.47 11.65 -4.25
CA ILE A 42 -36.93 11.53 -2.89
C ILE A 42 -35.44 11.90 -2.88
N ILE A 43 -34.71 11.52 -3.93
CA ILE A 43 -33.29 11.87 -4.08
C ILE A 43 -33.13 13.38 -4.22
N GLU A 44 -33.98 14.05 -5.01
CA GLU A 44 -33.94 15.50 -5.22
C GLU A 44 -34.37 16.31 -3.98
N GLU A 45 -35.27 15.78 -3.15
CA GLU A 45 -35.74 16.45 -1.92
C GLU A 45 -34.72 16.38 -0.77
N TYR A 46 -33.87 15.35 -0.75
CA TYR A 46 -32.84 15.11 0.28
C TYR A 46 -31.40 15.21 -0.25
N ASP A 47 -31.22 15.58 -1.52
CA ASP A 47 -29.90 15.95 -2.03
C ASP A 47 -29.52 17.25 -1.32
N ILE A 48 -28.61 17.13 -0.36
CA ILE A 48 -27.88 18.28 0.12
C ILE A 48 -27.20 18.85 -1.13
N GLU A 49 -27.65 20.00 -1.63
CA GLU A 49 -26.97 20.70 -2.72
C GLU A 49 -25.57 21.07 -2.24
N ILE A 50 -24.62 20.16 -2.46
CA ILE A 50 -23.22 20.39 -2.14
C ILE A 50 -22.81 21.60 -2.99
N PRO A 51 -22.34 22.70 -2.38
CA PRO A 51 -21.91 23.86 -3.14
C PRO A 51 -20.93 23.45 -4.22
N LYS A 52 -21.07 23.98 -5.43
CA LYS A 52 -20.25 23.57 -6.59
C LYS A 52 -18.74 23.64 -6.28
N ASP A 53 -18.32 24.64 -5.52
CA ASP A 53 -16.94 24.80 -5.08
C ASP A 53 -16.47 23.62 -4.21
N PHE A 54 -17.34 23.09 -3.35
CA PHE A 54 -17.06 21.92 -2.52
C PHE A 54 -17.05 20.64 -3.35
N SER A 55 -17.98 20.49 -4.32
CA SER A 55 -18.00 19.34 -5.23
C SER A 55 -16.72 19.24 -6.08
N ASN A 56 -16.17 20.38 -6.52
CA ASN A 56 -14.90 20.42 -7.24
C ASN A 56 -13.75 19.94 -6.36
N ILE A 57 -13.70 20.35 -5.09
CA ILE A 57 -12.69 19.88 -4.14
C ILE A 57 -12.84 18.37 -3.90
N LEU A 58 -14.04 17.87 -3.62
CA LEU A 58 -14.30 16.44 -3.41
C LEU A 58 -13.88 15.60 -4.63
N ASN A 59 -14.15 16.06 -5.85
CA ASN A 59 -13.76 15.37 -7.08
C ASN A 59 -12.24 15.34 -7.31
N THR A 60 -11.49 16.27 -6.70
CA THR A 60 -10.01 16.27 -6.77
C THR A 60 -9.37 15.39 -5.71
N LEU A 61 -10.10 15.03 -4.66
CA LEU A 61 -9.57 14.21 -3.57
C LEU A 61 -9.65 12.73 -3.94
N GLU A 62 -8.49 12.13 -4.15
CA GLU A 62 -8.39 10.68 -4.16
C GLU A 62 -8.43 10.16 -2.73
N VAL A 63 -9.49 9.43 -2.38
CA VAL A 63 -9.69 8.90 -1.03
C VAL A 63 -9.53 7.38 -1.02
N TYR A 64 -8.71 6.88 -0.10
CA TYR A 64 -8.55 5.45 0.18
C TYR A 64 -9.04 5.14 1.59
N PHE A 65 -10.02 4.25 1.72
CA PHE A 65 -10.61 3.90 3.02
C PHE A 65 -10.16 2.52 3.48
N ILE A 66 -9.63 2.45 4.70
CA ILE A 66 -9.24 1.24 5.40
C ILE A 66 -10.25 0.97 6.50
N GLN A 67 -11.02 -0.10 6.33
CA GLN A 67 -12.09 -0.51 7.22
C GLN A 67 -11.56 -1.24 8.48
N GLU A 68 -12.37 -1.30 9.53
CA GLU A 68 -12.11 -2.13 10.71
C GLU A 68 -11.92 -3.61 10.35
N GLN A 69 -12.87 -4.16 9.57
CA GLN A 69 -12.93 -5.56 9.16
C GLN A 69 -12.12 -5.79 7.87
N ARG A 70 -10.81 -5.84 8.02
CA ARG A 70 -9.85 -5.91 6.90
C ARG A 70 -9.34 -7.31 6.52
N LEU A 71 -9.67 -8.36 7.28
CA LEU A 71 -9.15 -9.72 7.00
C LEU A 71 -10.03 -10.53 6.04
N VAL A 72 -11.33 -10.26 5.97
CA VAL A 72 -12.28 -11.09 5.23
C VAL A 72 -12.80 -10.35 4.01
N LEU A 73 -12.45 -10.84 2.82
CA LEU A 73 -13.08 -10.38 1.58
C LEU A 73 -14.26 -11.27 1.23
N ARG A 74 -15.43 -10.66 1.06
CA ARG A 74 -16.63 -11.33 0.55
C ARG A 74 -16.79 -10.99 -0.92
N GLN A 75 -16.31 -11.85 -1.81
CA GLN A 75 -16.51 -11.66 -3.26
C GLN A 75 -17.70 -12.49 -3.76
N PRO A 76 -18.66 -11.89 -4.50
CA PRO A 76 -19.71 -12.64 -5.18
C PRO A 76 -19.14 -13.33 -6.43
N ILE A 77 -19.43 -14.63 -6.59
CA ILE A 77 -18.91 -15.45 -7.69
C ILE A 77 -19.60 -15.16 -9.05
N SER A 78 -20.76 -14.49 -9.09
CA SER A 78 -21.52 -14.38 -10.35
C SER A 78 -22.53 -13.22 -10.37
N GLU A 79 -22.72 -12.62 -11.55
CA GLU A 79 -23.82 -11.69 -11.89
C GLU A 79 -25.18 -12.40 -12.03
N HIS A 80 -25.23 -13.74 -11.96
CA HIS A 80 -26.48 -14.49 -12.09
C HIS A 80 -27.31 -14.46 -10.80
N ARG A 81 -28.49 -13.84 -10.89
CA ARG A 81 -29.40 -13.44 -9.79
C ARG A 81 -29.88 -14.55 -8.82
N PHE A 82 -29.49 -15.81 -8.96
CA PHE A 82 -30.10 -16.92 -8.23
C PHE A 82 -29.17 -17.76 -7.33
N ARG A 83 -27.84 -17.60 -7.38
CA ARG A 83 -26.91 -18.18 -6.38
C ARG A 83 -25.68 -17.28 -6.21
N ARG A 84 -25.68 -16.44 -5.18
CA ARG A 84 -24.46 -15.79 -4.68
C ARG A 84 -23.76 -16.75 -3.74
N GLU A 85 -22.94 -17.65 -4.26
CA GLU A 85 -21.90 -18.26 -3.43
C GLU A 85 -20.87 -17.16 -3.14
N ILE A 86 -20.60 -16.93 -1.85
CA ILE A 86 -19.60 -15.97 -1.38
C ILE A 86 -18.31 -16.78 -1.18
N VAL A 87 -17.26 -16.49 -1.96
CA VAL A 87 -15.93 -16.97 -1.58
C VAL A 87 -15.42 -16.05 -0.48
N ILE A 88 -15.12 -16.65 0.66
CA ILE A 88 -14.34 -16.00 1.71
C ILE A 88 -12.88 -16.24 1.32
N THR A 89 -12.21 -15.20 0.83
CA THR A 89 -10.75 -15.22 0.66
C THR A 89 -10.11 -14.44 1.80
N ASP A 90 -8.98 -14.96 2.29
CA ASP A 90 -8.19 -14.25 3.28
C ASP A 90 -7.44 -13.11 2.58
N THR A 91 -7.63 -11.89 3.10
CA THR A 91 -7.06 -10.67 2.51
C THR A 91 -5.54 -10.74 2.46
N ILE A 92 -4.92 -11.40 3.45
CA ILE A 92 -3.48 -11.55 3.50
C ILE A 92 -2.94 -12.44 2.37
N GLU A 93 -3.66 -13.50 1.97
CA GLU A 93 -3.27 -14.34 0.84
C GLU A 93 -3.40 -13.58 -0.48
N LYS A 94 -4.47 -12.79 -0.63
CA LYS A 94 -4.63 -11.92 -1.78
C LYS A 94 -3.46 -10.95 -1.90
N TYR A 95 -3.10 -10.27 -0.82
CA TYR A 95 -1.98 -9.30 -0.84
C TYR A 95 -0.62 -9.97 -1.04
N SER A 96 -0.44 -11.17 -0.50
CA SER A 96 0.72 -12.01 -0.80
C SER A 96 0.86 -12.27 -2.31
N ASN A 97 -0.24 -12.64 -2.97
CA ASN A 97 -0.21 -12.85 -4.42
C ASN A 97 0.02 -11.54 -5.20
N GLU A 98 -0.64 -10.45 -4.77
CA GLU A 98 -0.51 -9.15 -5.43
C GLU A 98 0.91 -8.58 -5.37
N ILE A 99 1.64 -8.74 -4.26
CA ILE A 99 3.04 -8.28 -4.20
C ILE A 99 3.91 -9.05 -5.19
N GLY A 100 3.68 -10.36 -5.34
CA GLY A 100 4.37 -11.18 -6.35
C GLY A 100 4.11 -10.65 -7.76
N VAL A 101 2.84 -10.37 -8.09
CA VAL A 101 2.47 -9.79 -9.39
C VAL A 101 3.14 -8.42 -9.62
N LEU A 102 3.14 -7.54 -8.61
CA LEU A 102 3.76 -6.22 -8.69
C LEU A 102 5.27 -6.33 -8.97
N ILE A 103 5.95 -7.26 -8.30
CA ILE A 103 7.37 -7.54 -8.51
C ILE A 103 7.62 -8.00 -9.95
N GLN A 104 6.85 -8.98 -10.44
CA GLN A 104 7.01 -9.51 -11.80
C GLN A 104 6.77 -8.43 -12.86
N GLN A 105 5.80 -7.53 -12.63
CA GLN A 105 5.58 -6.39 -13.50
C GLN A 105 6.81 -5.48 -13.57
N LYS A 106 7.41 -5.13 -12.42
CA LYS A 106 8.62 -4.30 -12.38
C LYS A 106 9.84 -4.98 -13.00
N ILE A 107 9.98 -6.29 -12.85
CA ILE A 107 11.01 -7.08 -13.54
C ILE A 107 10.80 -7.01 -15.06
N GLY A 108 9.55 -7.08 -15.54
CA GLY A 108 9.21 -6.91 -16.95
C GLY A 108 9.56 -5.52 -17.49
N GLU A 109 9.20 -4.45 -16.76
CA GLU A 109 9.55 -3.07 -17.10
C GLU A 109 11.08 -2.88 -17.17
N TYR A 110 11.82 -3.42 -16.19
CA TYR A 110 13.28 -3.42 -16.17
C TYR A 110 13.89 -4.11 -17.40
N ALA A 111 13.34 -5.26 -17.81
CA ALA A 111 13.82 -6.00 -18.98
C ALA A 111 13.61 -5.20 -20.29
N GLN A 112 12.47 -4.52 -20.43
CA GLN A 112 12.20 -3.66 -21.59
C GLN A 112 13.17 -2.48 -21.70
N ILE A 113 13.42 -1.77 -20.59
CA ILE A 113 14.38 -0.66 -20.55
C ILE A 113 15.79 -1.17 -20.85
N THR A 114 16.16 -2.31 -20.27
CA THR A 114 17.46 -2.94 -20.53
C THR A 114 17.68 -3.21 -22.02
N GLN A 115 16.70 -3.82 -22.69
CA GLN A 115 16.77 -4.11 -24.13
C GLN A 115 16.90 -2.84 -24.98
N SER A 116 16.18 -1.77 -24.62
CA SER A 116 16.24 -0.48 -25.32
C SER A 116 17.61 0.21 -25.17
N LEU A 117 18.13 0.25 -23.95
CA LEU A 117 19.41 0.92 -23.67
C LEU A 117 20.58 0.14 -24.27
N ASP A 118 20.57 -1.20 -24.15
CA ASP A 118 21.67 -2.03 -24.65
C ASP A 118 21.72 -2.03 -26.19
N SER A 119 20.58 -2.06 -26.87
CA SER A 119 20.53 -2.00 -28.34
C SER A 119 21.00 -0.65 -28.90
N SER A 120 20.80 0.44 -28.15
CA SER A 120 21.24 1.78 -28.53
C SER A 120 22.64 2.16 -28.03
N PHE A 121 23.25 1.34 -27.17
CA PHE A 121 24.51 1.64 -26.49
C PHE A 121 25.65 1.99 -27.46
N PRO A 122 25.96 1.19 -28.51
CA PRO A 122 27.08 1.50 -29.40
C PRO A 122 26.91 2.87 -30.07
N LYS A 123 25.69 3.19 -30.53
CA LYS A 123 25.37 4.47 -31.16
C LYS A 123 25.57 5.64 -30.18
N ARG A 124 25.08 5.51 -28.95
CA ARG A 124 25.21 6.55 -27.91
C ARG A 124 26.68 6.76 -27.50
N LEU A 125 27.46 5.69 -27.42
CA LEU A 125 28.88 5.76 -27.12
C LEU A 125 29.67 6.58 -28.15
N PHE A 126 29.37 6.44 -29.45
CA PHE A 126 30.04 7.24 -30.49
C PHE A 126 29.50 8.68 -30.62
N GLN A 127 28.25 8.93 -30.23
CA GLN A 127 27.59 10.24 -30.35
C GLN A 127 27.80 11.18 -29.16
N GLU A 128 28.09 10.65 -27.96
CA GLU A 128 28.36 11.48 -26.78
C GLU A 128 29.61 12.35 -27.00
N LYS A 129 29.40 13.68 -27.06
CA LYS A 129 30.50 14.66 -26.98
C LYS A 129 31.05 14.63 -25.57
N THR A 130 32.36 14.42 -25.45
CA THR A 130 33.11 14.28 -24.21
C THR A 130 32.85 15.45 -23.25
N GLY A 131 31.97 15.25 -22.28
CA GLY A 131 31.98 16.01 -21.04
C GLY A 131 32.90 15.28 -20.09
N ALA A 132 34.11 15.79 -19.88
CA ALA A 132 35.07 15.25 -18.92
C ALA A 132 34.43 15.21 -17.52
N LYS A 133 33.85 14.06 -17.15
CA LYS A 133 33.40 13.80 -15.79
C LYS A 133 34.60 13.34 -14.99
N ASN A 134 34.96 14.13 -13.99
CA ASN A 134 36.07 13.91 -13.08
C ASN A 134 36.05 12.46 -12.53
N SER A 135 37.19 11.76 -12.54
CA SER A 135 37.29 10.35 -12.14
C SER A 135 36.79 10.09 -10.71
N ALA A 136 36.97 11.06 -9.82
CA ALA A 136 36.44 11.01 -8.45
C ALA A 136 34.90 10.92 -8.41
N SER A 137 34.22 11.70 -9.27
CA SER A 137 32.74 11.70 -9.34
C SER A 137 32.18 10.38 -9.88
N LEU A 138 32.93 9.70 -10.77
CA LEU A 138 32.54 8.41 -11.32
C LEU A 138 32.66 7.30 -10.28
N LYS A 139 33.70 7.31 -9.43
CA LYS A 139 33.83 6.36 -8.32
C LYS A 139 32.66 6.48 -7.35
N GLU A 140 32.28 7.71 -6.98
CA GLU A 140 31.16 7.92 -6.05
C GLU A 140 29.82 7.41 -6.64
N ARG A 141 29.52 7.75 -7.90
CA ARG A 141 28.31 7.25 -8.57
C ARG A 141 28.32 5.73 -8.70
N LEU A 142 29.48 5.15 -8.99
CA LEU A 142 29.62 3.70 -9.11
C LEU A 142 29.39 3.00 -7.76
N ASN A 143 29.88 3.55 -6.66
CA ASN A 143 29.60 3.02 -5.32
C ASN A 143 28.11 3.08 -4.99
N LYS A 144 27.47 4.24 -5.22
CA LYS A 144 26.01 4.41 -5.05
C LYS A 144 25.23 3.40 -5.90
N LEU A 145 25.67 3.17 -7.13
CA LEU A 145 25.06 2.18 -8.02
C LEU A 145 25.21 0.75 -7.47
N GLN A 146 26.37 0.39 -6.92
CA GLN A 146 26.59 -0.92 -6.29
C GLN A 146 25.71 -1.11 -5.05
N GLU A 147 25.59 -0.09 -4.20
CA GLU A 147 24.69 -0.11 -3.04
C GLU A 147 23.23 -0.31 -3.48
N LYS A 148 22.80 0.45 -4.49
CA LYS A 148 21.46 0.32 -5.08
C LYS A 148 21.21 -1.09 -5.60
N ARG A 149 22.15 -1.65 -6.37
CA ARG A 149 22.08 -3.05 -6.86
C ARG A 149 21.95 -4.05 -5.72
N LYS A 150 22.76 -3.90 -4.68
CA LYS A 150 22.73 -4.78 -3.50
C LYS A 150 21.37 -4.69 -2.81
N LYS A 151 20.85 -3.49 -2.59
CA LYS A 151 19.52 -3.26 -1.98
C LYS A 151 18.42 -3.93 -2.81
N THR A 152 18.39 -3.70 -4.12
CA THR A 152 17.42 -4.32 -5.05
C THR A 152 17.53 -5.85 -5.05
N SER A 153 18.76 -6.38 -4.96
CA SER A 153 19.00 -7.82 -4.94
C SER A 153 18.59 -8.49 -3.63
N ASN A 154 18.79 -7.82 -2.49
CA ASN A 154 18.37 -8.32 -1.18
C ASN A 154 16.85 -8.61 -1.12
N TYR A 155 16.04 -7.87 -1.88
CA TYR A 155 14.60 -8.08 -1.99
C TYR A 155 14.20 -9.02 -3.16
N GLY A 156 15.15 -9.76 -3.73
CA GLY A 156 14.89 -10.75 -4.77
C GLY A 156 14.48 -10.18 -6.14
N LEU A 157 14.56 -8.86 -6.33
CA LEU A 157 14.16 -8.17 -7.57
C LEU A 157 15.23 -8.28 -8.66
N LEU A 158 16.49 -8.49 -8.28
CA LEU A 158 17.63 -8.60 -9.17
C LEU A 158 18.55 -9.74 -8.73
N LYS A 159 19.01 -10.55 -9.69
CA LYS A 159 20.10 -11.51 -9.46
C LYS A 159 21.43 -10.79 -9.63
N LEU A 160 22.30 -10.92 -8.63
CA LEU A 160 23.69 -10.47 -8.72
C LEU A 160 24.58 -11.70 -8.80
N ASP A 161 25.39 -11.78 -9.85
CA ASP A 161 26.53 -12.69 -9.89
C ASP A 161 27.71 -12.01 -9.19
N GLU A 162 28.49 -12.72 -8.37
CA GLU A 162 29.60 -12.13 -7.58
C GLU A 162 30.65 -11.39 -8.43
N ASP A 163 30.71 -11.71 -9.73
CA ASP A 163 31.59 -11.07 -10.73
C ASP A 163 31.07 -9.71 -11.23
N THR A 164 29.85 -9.29 -10.87
CA THR A 164 29.28 -8.00 -11.29
C THR A 164 29.75 -6.80 -10.47
N PHE A 165 30.48 -7.01 -9.37
CA PHE A 165 31.05 -5.92 -8.57
C PHE A 165 32.36 -5.43 -9.19
N PHE A 166 32.38 -4.14 -9.56
CA PHE A 166 33.59 -3.45 -9.99
C PHE A 166 34.59 -3.38 -8.82
N LYS A 167 35.69 -4.12 -8.94
CA LYS A 167 36.74 -4.25 -7.91
C LYS A 167 37.98 -3.39 -8.20
N GLU A 168 38.02 -2.69 -9.33
CA GLU A 168 39.19 -1.91 -9.73
C GLU A 168 39.29 -0.59 -8.95
N GLN A 169 40.47 -0.32 -8.41
CA GLN A 169 40.75 0.86 -7.59
C GLN A 169 41.05 2.12 -8.42
N GLU A 170 41.39 1.98 -9.70
CA GLU A 170 41.75 3.06 -10.60
C GLU A 170 40.93 3.03 -11.88
N ILE A 171 40.24 4.14 -12.17
CA ILE A 171 39.52 4.34 -13.43
C ILE A 171 40.47 5.11 -14.34
N LYS A 172 40.93 4.48 -15.42
CA LYS A 172 41.72 5.17 -16.44
C LYS A 172 40.86 6.23 -17.13
N GLU A 173 41.48 7.35 -17.47
CA GLU A 173 40.79 8.45 -18.15
C GLU A 173 40.25 8.03 -19.54
N SER A 174 40.89 7.05 -20.19
CA SER A 174 40.42 6.43 -21.44
C SER A 174 39.06 5.75 -21.31
N ASP A 175 38.75 5.21 -20.13
CA ASP A 175 37.58 4.36 -19.89
C ASP A 175 36.44 5.18 -19.26
N ALA A 176 36.72 6.41 -18.82
CA ALA A 176 35.78 7.30 -18.16
C ALA A 176 34.50 7.55 -18.98
N LYS A 177 34.63 7.63 -20.31
CA LYS A 177 33.48 7.79 -21.22
C LYS A 177 32.55 6.58 -21.19
N VAL A 178 33.11 5.39 -21.42
CA VAL A 178 32.37 4.12 -21.42
C VAL A 178 31.72 3.90 -20.06
N LEU A 179 32.47 4.13 -18.99
CA LEU A 179 32.01 3.94 -17.62
C LEU A 179 30.90 4.94 -17.24
N SER A 180 31.01 6.20 -17.65
CA SER A 180 29.96 7.20 -17.42
C SER A 180 28.64 6.80 -18.08
N LEU A 181 28.70 6.33 -19.34
CA LEU A 181 27.51 5.87 -20.06
C LEU A 181 26.92 4.63 -19.40
N TYR A 182 27.76 3.65 -19.06
CA TYR A 182 27.35 2.43 -18.33
C TYR A 182 26.66 2.75 -17.00
N ILE A 183 27.23 3.66 -16.19
CA ILE A 183 26.67 4.06 -14.90
C ILE A 183 25.30 4.69 -15.12
N SER A 184 25.19 5.61 -16.08
CA SER A 184 23.93 6.33 -16.36
C SER A 184 22.84 5.37 -16.84
N ASP A 185 23.17 4.44 -17.73
CA ASP A 185 22.25 3.39 -18.18
C ASP A 185 21.83 2.48 -17.03
N SER A 186 22.76 2.11 -16.15
CA SER A 186 22.46 1.26 -15.00
C SER A 186 21.58 1.97 -13.96
N GLU A 187 21.81 3.26 -13.73
CA GLU A 187 20.97 4.10 -12.87
C GLU A 187 19.54 4.18 -13.43
N GLU A 188 19.39 4.39 -14.74
CA GLU A 188 18.09 4.43 -15.43
C GLU A 188 17.37 3.08 -15.34
N LYS A 189 18.06 1.98 -15.66
CA LYS A 189 17.49 0.62 -15.53
C LYS A 189 16.98 0.36 -14.11
N LEU A 190 17.80 0.65 -13.10
CA LEU A 190 17.42 0.36 -11.70
C LEU A 190 16.36 1.30 -11.16
N SER A 191 16.16 2.48 -11.74
CA SER A 191 15.15 3.45 -11.29
C SER A 191 13.72 2.91 -11.31
N VAL A 192 13.45 1.90 -12.15
CA VAL A 192 12.18 1.16 -12.22
C VAL A 192 11.78 0.59 -10.86
N PHE A 193 12.76 0.21 -10.05
CA PHE A 193 12.54 -0.45 -8.76
C PHE A 193 12.48 0.51 -7.57
N ASP A 194 12.81 1.80 -7.73
CA ASP A 194 13.06 2.71 -6.59
C ASP A 194 11.88 2.76 -5.63
N SER A 195 10.69 3.11 -6.14
CA SER A 195 9.47 3.17 -5.35
C SER A 195 9.15 1.83 -4.68
N LEU A 196 9.31 0.71 -5.41
CA LEU A 196 8.94 -0.61 -4.89
C LEU A 196 9.91 -1.07 -3.79
N VAL A 197 11.21 -0.83 -3.99
CA VAL A 197 12.26 -1.17 -3.01
C VAL A 197 12.06 -0.38 -1.73
N ASP A 198 11.78 0.92 -1.82
CA ASP A 198 11.58 1.75 -0.63
C ASP A 198 10.30 1.36 0.13
N GLN A 199 9.23 0.99 -0.60
CA GLN A 199 8.00 0.46 0.01
C GLN A 199 8.25 -0.89 0.72
N ILE A 200 8.92 -1.84 0.05
CA ILE A 200 9.25 -3.15 0.63
C ILE A 200 10.20 -2.99 1.83
N GLU A 201 11.15 -2.06 1.78
CA GLU A 201 12.06 -1.79 2.89
C GLU A 201 11.31 -1.32 4.12
N ILE A 202 10.46 -0.28 4.00
CA ILE A 202 9.66 0.20 5.15
C ILE A 202 8.73 -0.91 5.65
N PHE A 203 8.07 -1.64 4.73
CA PHE A 203 7.15 -2.73 5.06
C PHE A 203 7.84 -3.81 5.90
N THR A 204 8.96 -4.33 5.40
CA THR A 204 9.72 -5.40 6.06
C THR A 204 10.39 -4.91 7.34
N LYS A 205 10.90 -3.67 7.37
CA LYS A 205 11.49 -3.06 8.57
C LYS A 205 10.47 -2.95 9.70
N ILE A 206 9.30 -2.35 9.44
CA ILE A 206 8.26 -2.20 10.47
C ILE A 206 7.84 -3.58 10.99
N LEU A 207 7.56 -4.54 10.10
CA LEU A 207 7.11 -5.87 10.50
C LEU A 207 8.19 -6.66 11.25
N ASN A 208 9.42 -6.73 10.76
CA ASN A 208 10.47 -7.58 11.33
C ASN A 208 11.11 -7.01 12.60
N GLU A 209 11.23 -5.69 12.69
CA GLU A 209 11.90 -5.01 13.81
C GLU A 209 10.92 -4.62 14.92
N ARG A 210 9.69 -4.21 14.57
CA ARG A 210 8.76 -3.59 15.53
C ARG A 210 7.55 -4.45 15.85
N ARG A 211 7.15 -5.34 14.94
CA ARG A 211 5.91 -6.15 15.10
C ARG A 211 6.20 -7.60 15.45
N PHE A 212 6.96 -8.34 14.66
CA PHE A 212 7.13 -9.77 14.89
C PHE A 212 8.21 -10.08 15.94
N ASN A 213 7.75 -10.62 17.08
CA ASN A 213 8.64 -11.07 18.15
C ASN A 213 9.36 -12.39 17.80
N PHE A 214 8.63 -13.34 17.21
CA PHE A 214 9.13 -14.72 16.97
C PHE A 214 9.07 -15.15 15.52
N LYS A 215 8.66 -14.26 14.62
CA LYS A 215 8.53 -14.51 13.19
C LYS A 215 9.29 -13.45 12.39
N SER A 216 9.52 -13.73 11.12
CA SER A 216 9.99 -12.74 10.16
C SER A 216 9.24 -12.91 8.85
N ILE A 217 9.07 -11.81 8.12
CA ILE A 217 8.57 -11.77 6.75
C ILE A 217 9.72 -11.52 5.79
N GLU A 218 9.73 -12.31 4.72
CA GLU A 218 10.51 -12.08 3.51
C GLU A 218 9.55 -11.95 2.33
N ILE A 219 9.96 -11.19 1.32
CA ILE A 219 9.19 -11.04 0.09
C ILE A 219 9.87 -11.87 -0.99
N ASP A 220 9.09 -12.75 -1.60
CA ASP A 220 9.49 -13.61 -2.69
C ASP A 220 8.65 -13.29 -3.93
N LYS A 221 9.32 -13.20 -5.08
CA LYS A 221 8.69 -12.81 -6.36
C LYS A 221 7.69 -13.84 -6.90
N ASP A 222 7.77 -15.09 -6.48
CA ASP A 222 6.94 -16.19 -6.97
C ASP A 222 5.89 -16.59 -5.92
N LYS A 223 6.23 -16.52 -4.62
CA LYS A 223 5.37 -16.92 -3.50
C LYS A 223 4.69 -15.75 -2.78
N GLY A 224 5.15 -14.52 -2.98
CA GLY A 224 4.65 -13.37 -2.24
C GLY A 224 5.26 -13.25 -0.86
N PHE A 225 4.44 -13.24 0.18
CA PHE A 225 4.89 -13.22 1.56
C PHE A 225 5.35 -14.61 2.01
N VAL A 226 6.60 -14.68 2.47
CA VAL A 226 7.17 -15.87 3.09
C VAL A 226 7.43 -15.58 4.56
N PHE A 227 6.68 -16.24 5.43
CA PHE A 227 6.86 -16.10 6.88
C PHE A 227 7.76 -17.22 7.40
N LYS A 228 8.70 -16.89 8.29
CA LYS A 228 9.59 -17.87 8.94
C LYS A 228 9.53 -17.71 10.45
N ALA A 229 9.66 -18.81 11.18
CA ALA A 229 9.85 -18.75 12.62
C ALA A 229 11.31 -18.37 12.92
N LYS A 230 11.54 -17.38 13.80
CA LYS A 230 12.90 -16.97 14.22
C LYS A 230 13.67 -18.10 14.91
N ASN A 231 12.96 -19.03 15.54
CA ASN A 231 13.54 -20.19 16.23
C ASN A 231 13.82 -21.38 15.30
N ASP A 232 13.17 -21.42 14.13
CA ASP A 232 13.38 -22.46 13.11
C ASP A 232 13.18 -21.86 11.72
N LEU A 233 14.28 -21.39 11.14
CA LEU A 233 14.29 -20.75 9.82
C LEU A 233 13.99 -21.72 8.68
N SER A 234 13.92 -23.03 8.93
CA SER A 234 13.55 -24.04 7.94
C SER A 234 12.02 -24.18 7.80
N LEU A 235 11.26 -23.72 8.80
CA LEU A 235 9.81 -23.76 8.81
C LEU A 235 9.24 -22.50 8.15
N ASN A 236 8.78 -22.65 6.91
CA ASN A 236 7.97 -21.63 6.25
C ASN A 236 6.51 -21.75 6.71
N LEU A 237 5.95 -20.64 7.18
CA LEU A 237 4.57 -20.49 7.58
C LEU A 237 3.75 -19.88 6.44
N LYS A 238 2.53 -20.35 6.28
CA LYS A 238 1.55 -19.73 5.38
C LYS A 238 1.04 -18.42 6.01
N PRO A 239 0.60 -17.45 5.18
CA PRO A 239 -0.02 -16.22 5.67
C PRO A 239 -1.16 -16.46 6.68
N THR A 240 -1.98 -17.48 6.44
CA THR A 240 -3.12 -17.86 7.31
C THR A 240 -2.69 -18.47 8.67
N GLU A 241 -1.41 -18.84 8.84
CA GLU A 241 -0.86 -19.39 10.09
C GLU A 241 -0.31 -18.30 11.02
N LEU A 242 -0.41 -17.03 10.61
CA LEU A 242 -0.21 -15.90 11.50
C LEU A 242 -1.38 -15.75 12.47
N SER A 243 -1.11 -15.16 13.64
CA SER A 243 -2.19 -14.73 14.53
C SER A 243 -3.02 -13.64 13.84
N SER A 244 -4.30 -13.50 14.17
CA SER A 244 -5.16 -12.48 13.56
C SER A 244 -4.58 -11.07 13.71
N GLY A 245 -3.99 -10.74 14.85
CA GLY A 245 -3.30 -9.46 15.06
C GLY A 245 -2.15 -9.23 14.08
N GLU A 246 -1.27 -10.22 13.90
CA GLU A 246 -0.18 -10.14 12.92
C GLU A 246 -0.72 -10.01 11.48
N GLN A 247 -1.83 -10.68 11.15
CA GLN A 247 -2.45 -10.55 9.83
C GLN A 247 -3.01 -9.14 9.61
N HIS A 248 -3.70 -8.58 10.61
CA HIS A 248 -4.24 -7.22 10.54
C HIS A 248 -3.14 -6.19 10.27
N GLU A 249 -1.97 -6.36 10.86
CA GLU A 249 -0.83 -5.48 10.65
C GLU A 249 -0.25 -5.58 9.24
N VAL A 250 -0.05 -6.81 8.76
CA VAL A 250 0.44 -7.06 7.41
C VAL A 250 -0.51 -6.43 6.40
N VAL A 251 -1.82 -6.64 6.57
CA VAL A 251 -2.86 -6.08 5.69
C VAL A 251 -2.87 -4.56 5.74
N LEU A 252 -2.92 -3.95 6.92
CA LEU A 252 -2.94 -2.49 7.08
C LEU A 252 -1.70 -1.82 6.47
N LEU A 253 -0.51 -2.32 6.77
CA LEU A 253 0.74 -1.79 6.21
C LEU A 253 0.78 -1.98 4.69
N PHE A 254 0.27 -3.11 4.19
CA PHE A 254 0.21 -3.35 2.76
C PHE A 254 -0.70 -2.36 2.04
N GLU A 255 -1.87 -2.07 2.60
CA GLU A 255 -2.78 -1.08 2.04
C GLU A 255 -2.15 0.31 2.00
N LEU A 256 -1.51 0.73 3.08
CA LEU A 256 -0.85 2.03 3.16
C LEU A 256 0.35 2.16 2.19
N LEU A 257 1.12 1.09 2.00
CA LEU A 257 2.37 1.15 1.21
C LEU A 257 2.19 0.80 -0.26
N PHE A 258 1.21 -0.03 -0.61
CA PHE A 258 1.06 -0.57 -1.97
C PHE A 258 -0.30 -0.30 -2.62
N LYS A 259 -1.35 0.04 -1.84
CA LYS A 259 -2.70 0.29 -2.38
C LYS A 259 -3.07 1.77 -2.44
N ALA A 260 -2.89 2.50 -1.34
CA ALA A 260 -3.10 3.94 -1.32
C ALA A 260 -2.22 4.60 -2.39
N LYS A 261 -2.75 5.54 -3.16
CA LYS A 261 -1.96 6.24 -4.18
C LYS A 261 -1.10 7.34 -3.55
N GLU A 262 -0.08 7.79 -4.27
CA GLU A 262 0.70 8.95 -3.83
C GLU A 262 -0.20 10.19 -3.86
N ASN A 263 -0.10 11.08 -2.87
CA ASN A 263 -0.93 12.29 -2.76
C ASN A 263 -2.44 12.03 -2.58
N SER A 264 -2.81 10.89 -1.99
CA SER A 264 -4.20 10.58 -1.60
C SER A 264 -4.49 10.88 -0.13
N LEU A 265 -5.76 11.11 0.20
CA LEU A 265 -6.27 11.08 1.56
C LEU A 265 -6.59 9.64 1.97
N VAL A 266 -5.99 9.15 3.05
CA VAL A 266 -6.27 7.85 3.62
C VAL A 266 -7.10 8.00 4.89
N LEU A 267 -8.22 7.29 4.93
CA LEU A 267 -9.09 7.20 6.09
C LEU A 267 -8.89 5.82 6.74
N ILE A 268 -8.57 5.77 8.03
CA ILE A 268 -8.33 4.52 8.75
C ILE A 268 -9.32 4.41 9.90
N ASP A 269 -10.10 3.33 9.91
CA ASP A 269 -11.04 3.02 10.97
C ASP A 269 -10.48 1.97 11.93
N GLU A 270 -10.66 2.22 13.23
CA GLU A 270 -10.29 1.36 14.36
C GLU A 270 -8.97 0.57 14.14
N PRO A 271 -7.83 1.25 13.91
CA PRO A 271 -6.56 0.58 13.68
C PRO A 271 -6.09 -0.27 14.86
N GLU A 272 -6.59 -0.04 16.08
CA GLU A 272 -6.27 -0.80 17.29
C GLU A 272 -6.81 -2.24 17.31
N ILE A 273 -7.76 -2.58 16.44
CA ILE A 273 -8.38 -3.90 16.45
C ILE A 273 -7.31 -4.97 16.24
N SER A 274 -7.21 -5.88 17.22
CA SER A 274 -6.23 -6.96 17.27
C SER A 274 -4.76 -6.53 17.41
N LEU A 275 -4.45 -5.25 17.70
CA LEU A 275 -3.09 -4.78 17.96
C LEU A 275 -2.69 -4.92 19.44
N HIS A 276 -1.49 -5.44 19.67
CA HIS A 276 -0.88 -5.44 21.01
C HIS A 276 -0.55 -4.01 21.47
N VAL A 277 -0.63 -3.73 22.78
CA VAL A 277 -0.49 -2.36 23.34
C VAL A 277 0.83 -1.69 22.98
N VAL A 278 1.93 -2.44 22.99
CA VAL A 278 3.27 -1.93 22.59
C VAL A 278 3.24 -1.37 21.18
N TRP A 279 2.47 -1.99 20.30
CA TRP A 279 2.36 -1.60 18.90
C TRP A 279 1.44 -0.42 18.68
N GLN A 280 0.35 -0.32 19.46
CA GLN A 280 -0.52 0.86 19.44
C GLN A 280 0.30 2.13 19.75
N LYS A 281 1.21 2.07 20.73
CA LYS A 281 2.10 3.20 21.07
C LYS A 281 3.08 3.61 19.97
N ALA A 282 3.50 2.66 19.13
CA ALA A 282 4.41 2.91 18.02
C ALA A 282 3.68 3.32 16.73
N PHE A 283 2.35 3.16 16.69
CA PHE A 283 1.54 3.27 15.48
C PHE A 283 1.73 4.61 14.76
N LEU A 284 1.56 5.75 15.45
CA LEU A 284 1.69 7.06 14.81
C LEU A 284 3.09 7.34 14.27
N ASN A 285 4.13 6.79 14.89
CA ASN A 285 5.51 6.94 14.39
C ASN A 285 5.70 6.17 13.08
N ASP A 286 5.16 4.95 13.00
CA ASP A 286 5.18 4.13 11.78
C ASP A 286 4.38 4.81 10.66
N ILE A 287 3.17 5.32 10.97
CA ILE A 287 2.35 6.06 10.01
C ILE A 287 3.06 7.32 9.51
N GLN A 288 3.79 8.06 10.34
CA GLN A 288 4.58 9.21 9.90
C GLN A 288 5.73 8.83 8.94
N GLU A 289 6.37 7.69 9.16
CA GLU A 289 7.40 7.16 8.25
C GLU A 289 6.78 6.85 6.87
N ILE A 290 5.58 6.27 6.86
CA ILE A 290 4.82 5.99 5.63
C ILE A 290 4.32 7.26 4.94
N ILE A 291 3.77 8.23 5.69
CA ILE A 291 3.31 9.53 5.17
C ILE A 291 4.44 10.23 4.42
N LYS A 292 5.66 10.23 4.98
CA LYS A 292 6.81 10.87 4.33
C LYS A 292 7.20 10.17 3.03
N LEU A 293 7.13 8.84 2.99
CA LEU A 293 7.46 8.07 1.78
C LEU A 293 6.38 8.24 0.71
N ARG A 294 5.11 8.07 1.06
CA ARG A 294 3.98 8.00 0.13
C ARG A 294 3.34 9.36 -0.16
N ARG A 295 3.74 10.42 0.55
CA ARG A 295 3.14 11.77 0.47
C ARG A 295 1.61 11.71 0.57
N ILE A 296 1.10 11.01 1.58
CA ILE A 296 -0.34 10.86 1.82
C ILE A 296 -0.77 11.67 3.03
N ASP A 297 -2.03 12.08 3.06
CA ASP A 297 -2.67 12.60 4.26
C ASP A 297 -3.44 11.47 4.93
N VAL A 298 -3.47 11.42 6.26
CA VAL A 298 -4.10 10.33 7.01
C VAL A 298 -5.02 10.88 8.08
N VAL A 299 -6.28 10.42 8.09
CA VAL A 299 -7.24 10.65 9.16
C VAL A 299 -7.57 9.31 9.80
N ILE A 300 -7.54 9.27 11.13
CA ILE A 300 -7.73 8.05 11.90
C ILE A 300 -8.92 8.24 12.84
N ALA A 301 -9.89 7.33 12.75
CA ALA A 301 -10.89 7.12 13.79
C ALA A 301 -10.35 6.04 14.75
N THR A 302 -10.33 6.34 16.04
CA THR A 302 -9.81 5.43 17.07
C THR A 302 -10.44 5.73 18.42
N HIS A 303 -10.71 4.67 19.19
CA HIS A 303 -11.07 4.75 20.60
C HIS A 303 -9.87 4.60 21.53
N SER A 304 -8.70 4.20 21.01
CA SER A 304 -7.51 3.88 21.81
C SER A 304 -6.65 5.10 22.16
N PRO A 305 -6.56 5.47 23.46
CA PRO A 305 -5.60 6.48 23.90
C PRO A 305 -4.14 6.05 23.68
N GLN A 306 -3.88 4.74 23.55
CA GLN A 306 -2.53 4.23 23.33
C GLN A 306 -2.02 4.55 21.91
N ILE A 307 -2.92 4.65 20.93
CA ILE A 307 -2.58 5.10 19.58
C ILE A 307 -2.24 6.59 19.59
N ILE A 308 -3.06 7.41 20.26
CA ILE A 308 -2.83 8.84 20.41
C ILE A 308 -1.49 9.08 21.13
N ASN A 309 -1.21 8.30 22.16
CA ASN A 309 0.00 8.37 22.98
C ASN A 309 0.25 9.81 23.49
N GLU A 310 1.34 10.45 23.09
CA GLU A 310 1.68 11.83 23.47
C GLU A 310 1.12 12.88 22.48
N ARG A 311 0.50 12.46 21.37
CA ARG A 311 0.11 13.32 20.24
C ARG A 311 -1.33 13.81 20.32
N TRP A 312 -1.74 14.29 21.49
CA TRP A 312 -3.06 14.89 21.70
C TRP A 312 -3.26 16.17 20.87
N ASP A 313 -2.16 16.81 20.45
CA ASP A 313 -2.16 17.96 19.53
C ASP A 313 -2.81 17.66 18.17
N LEU A 314 -2.89 16.39 17.78
CA LEU A 314 -3.49 15.95 16.51
C LEU A 314 -4.97 15.55 16.64
N THR A 315 -5.56 15.64 17.84
CA THR A 315 -6.88 15.07 18.10
C THR A 315 -8.00 16.09 17.96
N VAL A 316 -9.12 15.65 17.40
CA VAL A 316 -10.40 16.37 17.42
C VAL A 316 -11.41 15.49 18.14
N ASN A 317 -11.90 15.94 19.28
CA ASN A 317 -12.88 15.18 20.05
C ASN A 317 -14.28 15.37 19.47
N LEU A 318 -14.95 14.27 19.16
CA LEU A 318 -16.36 14.24 18.80
C LEU A 318 -17.21 14.34 20.08
N LYS A 319 -17.27 15.54 20.68
CA LYS A 319 -18.26 15.78 21.74
C LYS A 319 -19.65 15.79 21.11
N ALA A 320 -20.60 15.07 21.71
CA ALA A 320 -22.00 15.37 21.49
C ALA A 320 -22.23 16.82 21.93
N SER A 321 -22.81 17.63 21.05
CA SER A 321 -23.38 18.91 21.43
C SER A 321 -24.51 18.64 22.43
N GLU A 322 -24.18 18.61 23.72
CA GLU A 322 -25.16 18.87 24.76
C GLU A 322 -25.62 20.31 24.53
N ASN A 323 -26.79 20.45 23.89
CA ASN A 323 -27.48 21.73 23.81
C ASN A 323 -27.72 22.21 25.25
N GLU A 324 -26.99 23.25 25.66
CA GLU A 324 -27.28 24.03 26.88
C GLU A 324 -28.64 24.73 26.81
#